data_AF-B2VYM5-F1
#
_entry.id   AF-B2VYM5-F1
#
_cell.length_a   1.000
_cell.length_b   1.000
_cell.length_c   1.000
_cell.angle_alpha   90.00
_cell.angle_beta   90.00
_cell.angle_gamma   90.00
#
_symmetry.space_group_name_H-M   'P 1'
#
loop_
_entity.id
_entity.type
_entity.pdbx_description
1 polymer ?
#
loop_
_entity_poly.entity_id
_entity_poly.type
_entity_poly.pdbx_seq_one_letter_code
_entity_poly.pdbx_strand_id
1 'polypeptide(L)'
;MRFFTPLALLPAAALAATFNGVRDTACQRYDSNYATVSAAQLEKHILAGYPSAKKQADSGRTWAGPRLALCPSNSDDTYAWIPVSEWSEGAPKNYADQSGMVAVVYYKETDTYNVCTYLASIQHNIPYAGRCKAV
;
A
#
# COMPACT_ATOMS: atom_id res chain seq x y z
N MET A 1 -37.82 4.49 43.30
CA MET A 1 -36.57 5.05 42.74
C MET A 1 -36.06 4.05 41.71
N ARG A 2 -36.06 4.41 40.41
CA ARG A 2 -35.52 3.56 39.34
C ARG A 2 -34.04 3.90 39.17
N PHE A 3 -33.17 2.94 39.49
CA PHE A 3 -31.73 3.07 39.24
C PHE A 3 -31.47 2.90 37.74
N PHE A 4 -31.05 3.97 37.08
CA PHE A 4 -30.39 3.89 35.78
C PHE A 4 -28.93 3.53 36.03
N THR A 5 -28.54 2.30 35.70
CA THR A 5 -27.13 1.92 35.65
C THR A 5 -26.59 2.37 34.28
N PRO A 6 -25.65 3.32 34.20
CA PRO A 6 -25.04 3.65 32.94
C PRO A 6 -24.14 2.47 32.53
N LEU A 7 -24.45 1.87 31.38
CA LEU A 7 -23.60 0.87 30.75
C LEU A 7 -22.32 1.60 30.35
N ALA A 8 -21.23 1.37 31.10
CA ALA A 8 -19.92 1.89 30.76
C ALA A 8 -19.44 1.21 29.47
N LEU A 9 -19.60 1.91 28.34
CA LEU A 9 -18.95 1.54 27.08
C LEU A 9 -17.45 1.73 27.26
N LEU A 10 -16.73 0.64 27.50
CA LEU A 10 -15.28 0.63 27.42
C LEU A 10 -14.89 1.02 25.98
N PRO A 11 -14.08 2.06 25.76
CA PRO A 11 -13.55 2.33 24.44
C PRO A 11 -12.72 1.11 24.03
N ALA A 12 -13.13 0.43 22.97
CA ALA A 12 -12.29 -0.56 22.32
C ALA A 12 -11.01 0.18 21.92
N ALA A 13 -9.89 -0.13 22.57
CA ALA A 13 -8.60 0.34 22.11
C ALA A 13 -8.42 -0.24 20.71
N ALA A 14 -8.67 0.57 19.67
CA ALA A 14 -8.31 0.20 18.32
C ALA A 14 -6.79 0.01 18.36
N LEU A 15 -6.35 -1.24 18.21
CA LEU A 15 -4.94 -1.51 17.97
C LEU A 15 -4.55 -0.66 16.75
N ALA A 16 -3.49 0.11 16.88
CA ALA A 16 -2.96 0.82 15.72
C ALA A 16 -2.51 -0.22 14.69
N ALA A 17 -2.90 -0.02 13.43
CA ALA A 17 -2.46 -0.88 12.35
C ALA A 17 -0.94 -1.02 12.33
N THR A 18 -0.46 -2.23 12.08
CA THR A 18 0.97 -2.53 11.98
C THR A 18 1.40 -2.54 10.52
N PHE A 19 2.63 -2.11 10.25
CA PHE A 19 3.19 -2.04 8.91
C PHE A 19 4.50 -2.82 8.81
N ASN A 20 4.60 -3.69 7.80
CA ASN A 20 5.81 -4.43 7.49
C ASN A 20 6.34 -4.06 6.11
N GLY A 21 7.66 -3.93 6.01
CA GLY A 21 8.33 -3.66 4.74
C GLY A 21 8.15 -2.23 4.22
N VAL A 22 7.52 -1.34 4.98
CA VAL A 22 7.45 0.10 4.65
C VAL A 22 8.81 0.75 4.95
N ARG A 23 9.28 1.62 4.05
CA ARG A 23 10.53 2.38 4.19
C ARG A 23 10.46 3.65 3.35
N ASP A 24 11.32 4.61 3.66
CA ASP A 24 11.56 5.76 2.81
C ASP A 24 11.95 5.29 1.41
N THR A 25 11.18 5.76 0.42
CA THR A 25 11.30 5.26 -0.96
C THR A 25 11.23 6.42 -1.93
N ALA A 26 12.19 6.46 -2.84
CA ALA A 26 12.18 7.36 -3.97
C ALA A 26 11.85 6.58 -5.24
N CYS A 27 10.82 6.98 -5.97
CA CYS A 27 10.42 6.40 -7.24
C CYS A 27 10.53 7.41 -8.38
N GLN A 28 10.93 6.93 -9.56
CA GLN A 28 10.91 7.75 -10.77
C GLN A 28 9.47 8.10 -11.16
N ARG A 29 9.26 9.40 -11.38
CA ARG A 29 8.06 10.00 -11.95
C ARG A 29 8.09 9.93 -13.47
N TYR A 30 6.98 10.31 -14.09
CA TYR A 30 6.84 10.37 -15.55
C TYR A 30 7.89 11.25 -16.23
N ASP A 31 8.27 12.35 -15.58
CA ASP A 31 9.31 13.29 -16.00
C ASP A 31 10.76 12.82 -15.72
N SER A 32 10.94 11.54 -15.34
CA SER A 32 12.21 10.91 -14.97
C SER A 32 12.84 11.41 -13.66
N ASN A 33 12.27 12.41 -13.00
CA ASN A 33 12.71 12.85 -11.68
C ASN A 33 12.32 11.85 -10.59
N TYR A 34 13.05 11.85 -9.48
CA TYR A 34 12.70 11.03 -8.33
C TYR A 34 11.83 11.81 -7.35
N ALA A 35 10.67 11.26 -6.98
CA ALA A 35 9.90 11.73 -5.84
C ALA A 35 10.13 10.83 -4.64
N THR A 36 10.58 11.44 -3.54
CA THR A 36 10.79 10.76 -2.26
C THR A 36 9.52 10.83 -1.44
N VAL A 37 9.09 9.69 -0.91
CA VAL A 37 7.99 9.56 0.03
C VAL A 37 8.51 8.82 1.25
N SER A 38 8.33 9.42 2.43
CA SER A 38 8.76 8.80 3.69
C SER A 38 7.90 7.59 4.06
N ALA A 39 8.41 6.74 4.94
CA ALA A 39 7.67 5.60 5.49
C ALA A 39 6.33 6.05 6.09
N ALA A 40 6.34 7.10 6.92
CA ALA A 40 5.12 7.63 7.54
C ALA A 40 4.10 8.18 6.51
N GLN A 41 4.55 8.74 5.39
CA GLN A 41 3.64 9.14 4.31
C GLN A 41 3.09 7.93 3.57
N LEU A 42 3.90 6.89 3.34
CA LEU A 42 3.43 5.64 2.75
C LEU A 42 2.39 4.94 3.61
N GLU A 43 2.58 4.86 4.92
CA GLU A 43 1.58 4.31 5.85
C GLU A 43 0.24 5.05 5.72
N LYS A 44 0.28 6.38 5.65
CA LYS A 44 -0.94 7.21 5.43
C LYS A 44 -1.61 6.90 4.10
N HIS A 45 -0.84 6.80 3.01
CA HIS A 45 -1.37 6.42 1.70
C HIS A 45 -2.03 5.03 1.74
N ILE A 46 -1.40 4.06 2.41
CA ILE A 46 -1.92 2.70 2.58
C ILE A 46 -3.23 2.72 3.38
N LEU A 47 -3.27 3.39 4.53
CA LEU A 47 -4.49 3.47 5.35
C LEU A 47 -5.64 4.15 4.62
N ALA A 48 -5.37 5.23 3.88
CA ALA A 48 -6.39 5.96 3.15
C ALA A 48 -6.88 5.19 1.92
N GLY A 49 -5.97 4.53 1.19
CA GLY A 49 -6.28 3.91 -0.09
C GLY A 49 -6.74 2.45 0.00
N TYR A 50 -6.26 1.68 0.98
CA TYR A 50 -6.55 0.24 1.04
C TYR A 50 -8.03 -0.10 1.17
N PRO A 51 -8.85 0.60 1.98
CA PRO A 51 -10.28 0.28 2.13
C PRO A 51 -11.07 0.35 0.82
N SER A 52 -10.70 1.25 -0.11
CA SER A 52 -11.40 1.46 -1.38
C SER A 52 -10.71 0.80 -2.57
N ALA A 53 -9.47 0.32 -2.41
CA ALA A 53 -8.72 -0.31 -3.48
C ALA A 53 -9.31 -1.65 -3.91
N LYS A 54 -9.40 -1.86 -5.23
CA LYS A 54 -9.80 -3.13 -5.84
C LYS A 54 -8.85 -4.25 -5.40
N LYS A 55 -9.41 -5.32 -4.83
CA LYS A 55 -8.65 -6.52 -4.45
C LYS A 55 -8.37 -7.37 -5.67
N GLN A 56 -7.13 -7.83 -5.78
CA GLN A 56 -6.66 -8.76 -6.79
C GLN A 56 -6.44 -10.11 -6.11
N ALA A 57 -6.96 -11.18 -6.72
CA ALA A 57 -6.83 -12.55 -6.21
C ALA A 57 -5.43 -13.12 -6.47
N ASP A 58 -5.20 -14.35 -6.00
CA ASP A 58 -4.00 -15.15 -6.19
C ASP A 58 -2.73 -14.47 -5.64
N SER A 59 -2.81 -13.86 -4.44
CA SER A 59 -1.65 -13.17 -3.84
C SER A 59 -0.50 -14.15 -3.55
N GLY A 60 -0.80 -15.37 -3.10
CA GLY A 60 0.20 -16.42 -2.85
C GLY A 60 0.95 -16.84 -4.12
N ARG A 61 0.25 -16.94 -5.25
CA ARG A 61 0.87 -17.21 -6.55
C ARG A 61 1.64 -16.01 -7.07
N THR A 62 1.08 -14.81 -6.95
CA THR A 62 1.68 -13.55 -7.44
C THR A 62 3.03 -13.28 -6.77
N TRP A 63 3.12 -13.54 -5.46
CA TRP A 63 4.33 -13.30 -4.67
C TRP A 63 5.15 -14.57 -4.42
N ALA A 64 4.89 -15.65 -5.14
CA ALA A 64 5.65 -16.89 -5.02
C ALA A 64 7.16 -16.67 -5.25
N GLY A 65 7.99 -17.55 -4.67
CA GLY A 65 9.45 -17.48 -4.79
C GLY A 65 10.08 -16.47 -3.81
N PRO A 66 11.09 -15.67 -4.22
CA PRO A 66 11.84 -14.80 -3.29
C PRO A 66 10.99 -13.76 -2.55
N ARG A 67 9.82 -13.39 -3.10
CA ARG A 67 8.91 -12.41 -2.49
C ARG A 67 7.93 -13.04 -1.49
N LEU A 68 7.85 -14.37 -1.42
CA LEU A 68 6.87 -15.06 -0.57
C LEU A 68 7.14 -14.80 0.91
N ALA A 69 8.42 -14.69 1.29
CA ALA A 69 8.81 -14.35 2.66
C ALA A 69 8.41 -12.91 3.06
N LEU A 70 8.33 -11.99 2.09
CA LEU A 70 7.95 -10.60 2.32
C LEU A 70 6.42 -10.43 2.31
N CYS A 71 5.76 -11.12 1.40
CA CYS A 71 4.31 -11.11 1.24
C CYS A 71 3.76 -12.53 1.11
N PRO A 72 3.59 -13.23 2.24
CA PRO A 72 2.77 -14.43 2.25
C PRO A 72 1.32 -14.10 1.85
N SER A 73 0.56 -15.13 1.51
CA SER A 73 -0.87 -14.97 1.24
C SER A 73 -1.63 -14.72 2.55
N ASN A 74 -2.68 -13.88 2.49
CA ASN A 74 -3.63 -13.72 3.59
C ASN A 74 -4.77 -14.74 3.48
N SER A 75 -5.68 -14.76 4.46
CA SER A 75 -6.81 -15.71 4.49
C SER A 75 -7.77 -15.60 3.30
N ASP A 76 -7.79 -14.44 2.63
CA ASP A 76 -8.62 -14.18 1.45
C ASP A 76 -7.85 -14.34 0.13
N ASP A 77 -6.57 -14.76 0.17
CA ASP A 77 -5.63 -14.85 -0.96
C ASP A 77 -5.62 -13.64 -1.90
N THR A 78 -5.67 -12.45 -1.32
CA THR A 78 -5.76 -11.18 -2.06
C THR A 78 -4.66 -10.18 -1.74
N TYR A 79 -4.45 -9.25 -2.65
CA TYR A 79 -3.62 -8.05 -2.47
C TYR A 79 -4.27 -6.84 -3.14
N ALA A 80 -3.74 -5.64 -2.89
CA ALA A 80 -4.22 -4.41 -3.51
C ALA A 80 -3.05 -3.54 -3.97
N TRP A 81 -3.26 -2.81 -5.07
CA TRP A 81 -2.37 -1.71 -5.47
C TRP A 81 -2.91 -0.40 -4.92
N ILE A 82 -2.07 0.31 -4.16
CA ILE A 82 -2.40 1.60 -3.57
C ILE A 82 -1.66 2.69 -4.35
N PRO A 83 -2.36 3.67 -4.93
CA PRO A 83 -1.73 4.76 -5.64
C PRO A 83 -0.97 5.68 -4.69
N VAL A 84 0.21 6.14 -5.13
CA VAL A 84 1.03 7.14 -4.45
C VAL A 84 1.19 8.31 -5.42
N SER A 85 0.39 9.36 -5.22
CA SER A 85 0.23 10.43 -6.20
C SER A 85 1.54 11.16 -6.53
N GLU A 86 2.44 11.27 -5.55
CA GLU A 86 3.76 11.87 -5.71
C GLU A 86 4.61 11.14 -6.76
N TRP A 87 4.38 9.84 -6.96
CA TRP A 87 5.13 9.03 -7.93
C TRP A 87 4.56 9.12 -9.35
N SER A 88 3.28 9.46 -9.51
CA SER A 88 2.61 9.59 -10.82
C SER A 88 2.37 11.03 -11.26
N GLU A 89 2.85 12.02 -10.50
CA GLU A 89 2.61 13.43 -10.78
C GLU A 89 3.17 13.85 -12.15
N GLY A 90 2.35 14.55 -12.93
CA GLY A 90 2.67 14.95 -14.31
C GLY A 90 2.46 13.85 -15.37
N ALA A 91 2.10 12.63 -14.97
CA ALA A 91 1.75 11.58 -15.93
C ALA A 91 0.36 11.83 -16.54
N PRO A 92 0.16 11.56 -17.85
CA PRO A 92 -1.17 11.47 -18.42
C PRO A 92 -2.01 10.42 -17.68
N LYS A 93 -3.33 10.65 -17.58
CA LYS A 93 -4.24 9.85 -16.75
C LYS A 93 -4.13 8.33 -16.99
N ASN A 94 -4.04 7.91 -18.24
CA ASN A 94 -3.91 6.50 -18.60
C ASN A 94 -2.62 5.85 -18.05
N TYR A 95 -1.54 6.61 -17.86
CA TYR A 95 -0.30 6.13 -17.24
C TYR A 95 -0.36 6.22 -15.71
N ALA A 96 -0.94 7.30 -15.17
CA ALA A 96 -1.14 7.47 -13.73
C ALA A 96 -2.00 6.34 -13.13
N ASP A 97 -3.06 5.93 -13.83
CA ASP A 97 -3.96 4.86 -13.36
C ASP A 97 -3.31 3.45 -13.40
N GLN A 98 -2.11 3.31 -13.99
CA GLN A 98 -1.42 2.03 -14.17
C GLN A 98 -0.04 1.97 -13.51
N SER A 99 0.40 3.02 -12.82
CA SER A 99 1.77 3.13 -12.32
C SER A 99 1.87 4.07 -11.10
N GLY A 100 3.03 4.14 -10.44
CA GLY A 100 3.16 4.96 -9.22
C GLY A 100 2.34 4.39 -8.06
N MET A 101 2.56 3.12 -7.72
CA MET A 101 1.75 2.38 -6.76
C MET A 101 2.60 1.53 -5.82
N VAL A 102 2.01 1.14 -4.69
CA VAL A 102 2.56 0.13 -3.77
C VAL A 102 1.61 -1.06 -3.70
N ALA A 103 2.13 -2.28 -3.85
CA ALA A 103 1.34 -3.49 -3.64
C ALA A 103 1.34 -3.86 -2.16
N VAL A 104 0.16 -4.13 -1.61
CA VAL A 104 -0.05 -4.39 -0.19
C VAL A 104 -0.93 -5.62 0.01
N VAL A 105 -0.54 -6.47 0.96
CA VAL A 105 -1.40 -7.53 1.53
C VAL A 105 -1.82 -7.11 2.93
N TYR A 106 -3.10 -7.20 3.24
CA TYR A 106 -3.64 -6.91 4.58
C TYR A 106 -4.04 -8.20 5.29
N TYR A 107 -3.65 -8.33 6.56
CA TYR A 107 -3.94 -9.46 7.43
C TYR A 107 -4.89 -8.99 8.53
N LYS A 108 -6.19 -9.24 8.33
CA LYS A 108 -7.28 -8.79 9.23
C LYS A 108 -7.14 -9.33 10.65
N GLU A 109 -6.52 -10.49 10.81
CA GLU A 109 -6.36 -11.17 12.10
C GLU A 109 -5.36 -10.45 13.01
N THR A 110 -4.44 -9.67 12.43
CA THR A 110 -3.35 -8.98 13.14
C THR A 110 -3.32 -7.48 12.86
N ASP A 111 -4.33 -6.97 12.15
CA ASP A 111 -4.39 -5.60 11.64
C ASP A 111 -3.06 -5.12 11.01
N THR A 112 -2.48 -5.96 10.15
CA THR A 112 -1.14 -5.76 9.59
C THR A 112 -1.19 -5.53 8.08
N TYR A 113 -0.45 -4.55 7.59
CA TYR A 113 -0.22 -4.29 6.17
C TYR A 113 1.23 -4.65 5.80
N ASN A 114 1.42 -5.61 4.89
CA ASN A 114 2.73 -5.90 4.32
C ASN A 114 2.86 -5.23 2.96
N VAL A 115 3.93 -4.44 2.78
CA VAL A 115 4.32 -3.92 1.46
C VAL A 115 5.12 -4.97 0.70
N CYS A 116 4.61 -5.37 -0.47
CA CYS A 116 5.17 -6.43 -1.30
C CYS A 116 6.13 -5.91 -2.36
N THR A 117 5.79 -4.78 -2.97
CA THR A 117 6.62 -4.14 -3.99
C THR A 117 6.21 -2.70 -4.19
N TYR A 118 7.17 -1.92 -4.68
CA TYR A 118 7.00 -0.56 -5.14
C TYR A 118 6.99 -0.55 -6.66
N LEU A 119 6.11 0.23 -7.25
CA LEU A 119 6.00 0.42 -8.69
C LEU A 119 6.13 1.91 -9.00
N ALA A 120 7.20 2.28 -9.69
CA ALA A 120 7.41 3.65 -10.17
C ALA A 120 6.40 4.01 -11.28
N SER A 121 6.39 5.26 -11.73
CA SER A 121 5.57 5.64 -12.87
C SER A 121 6.13 5.07 -14.18
N ILE A 122 5.24 4.80 -15.15
CA ILE A 122 5.65 4.56 -16.54
C ILE A 122 6.37 5.81 -17.04
N GLN A 123 7.53 5.63 -17.68
CA GLN A 123 8.38 6.76 -18.05
C GLN A 123 7.90 7.43 -19.34
N HIS A 124 8.12 8.74 -19.48
CA HIS A 124 7.86 9.44 -20.73
C HIS A 124 8.68 8.83 -21.88
N ASN A 125 8.05 8.61 -23.03
CA ASN A 125 8.63 8.01 -24.24
C ASN A 125 9.12 6.56 -24.12
N ILE A 126 8.90 5.88 -22.99
CA ILE A 126 9.28 4.49 -22.77
C ILE A 126 8.09 3.73 -22.17
N PRO A 127 7.62 2.63 -22.76
CA PRO A 127 6.42 1.92 -22.29
C PRO A 127 6.63 1.08 -21.02
N TYR A 128 7.66 1.39 -20.22
CA TYR A 128 8.05 0.62 -19.04
C TYR A 128 8.01 1.48 -17.78
N ALA A 129 7.67 0.84 -16.65
CA ALA A 129 7.80 1.47 -15.34
C ALA A 129 9.26 1.85 -15.06
N GLY A 130 9.45 3.01 -14.43
CA GLY A 130 10.75 3.43 -13.95
C GLY A 130 11.23 2.60 -12.76
N ARG A 131 12.15 3.16 -11.98
CA ARG A 131 12.76 2.49 -10.84
C ARG A 131 12.40 3.15 -9.52
N CYS A 132 12.21 2.32 -8.50
CA CYS A 132 12.16 2.75 -7.11
C CYS A 132 13.44 2.33 -6.38
N LYS A 133 13.88 3.12 -5.41
CA LYS A 133 15.01 2.83 -4.52
C LYS A 133 14.69 3.20 -3.08
N ALA A 134 15.26 2.45 -2.15
CA ALA A 134 15.30 2.87 -0.75
C ALA A 134 16.13 4.16 -0.64
N VAL A 135 15.77 5.01 0.32
CA VAL A 135 16.48 6.25 0.66
C VAL A 135 17.02 6.15 2.07
#